data_AF-A0A260X6C1-F1
#
_entry.id   AF-A0A260X6C1-F1
#
_cell.length_a   1.000
_cell.length_b   1.000
_cell.length_c   1.000
_cell.angle_alpha   90.00
_cell.angle_beta   90.00
_cell.angle_gamma   90.00
#
_symmetry.space_group_name_H-M   'P 1'
#
loop_
_entity.id
_entity.type
_entity.pdbx_description
1 polymer ?
#
loop_
_entity_poly.entity_id
_entity_poly.type
_entity_poly.pdbx_seq_one_letter_code
_entity_poly.pdbx_strand_id
1 'polypeptide(L)' 'MRNTATPIFPGAASLIDTTCTFDAYYAKLYANAPELAWTLDADRERRSALEEFFAKSPEEREMTVRSWAA' A
#
# COMPACT_ATOMS: atom_id res chain seq x y z
N MET A 1 -22.28 15.18 -6.55
CA MET A 1 -21.77 14.13 -7.45
C MET A 1 -20.96 13.17 -6.60
N ARG A 2 -21.40 11.91 -6.43
CA ARG A 2 -20.63 10.91 -5.69
C ARG A 2 -19.50 10.46 -6.60
N ASN A 3 -18.27 10.71 -6.20
CA ASN A 3 -17.08 10.31 -6.93
C ASN A 3 -17.00 8.77 -6.84
N THR A 4 -17.45 8.06 -7.87
CA THR A 4 -17.41 6.59 -7.98
C THR A 4 -16.04 6.11 -8.48
N ALA A 5 -14.97 6.79 -8.07
CA ALA A 5 -13.64 6.28 -8.29
C ALA A 5 -13.51 5.03 -7.42
N THR A 6 -13.65 3.86 -8.03
CA THR A 6 -13.18 2.60 -7.45
C THR A 6 -11.78 2.88 -6.93
N PRO A 7 -11.50 2.75 -5.63
CA PRO A 7 -10.18 3.07 -5.13
C PRO A 7 -9.21 2.16 -5.87
N ILE A 8 -8.28 2.79 -6.61
CA ILE A 8 -7.31 2.12 -7.49
C ILE A 8 -6.52 1.06 -6.69
N PHE A 9 -6.44 1.25 -5.38
CA PHE A 9 -6.02 0.26 -4.40
C PHE A 9 -7.25 -0.14 -3.56
N PRO A 10 -7.65 -1.42 -3.52
CA PRO A 10 -8.81 -1.88 -2.75
C PRO A 10 -8.67 -1.76 -1.20
N GLY A 11 -7.87 -0.82 -0.72
CA GLY A 11 -7.49 -0.65 0.67
C GLY A 11 -6.35 -1.56 1.09
N ALA A 12 -5.83 -1.35 2.31
CA ALA A 12 -4.71 -2.10 2.86
C ALA A 12 -4.93 -3.62 2.87
N ALA A 13 -6.18 -4.08 2.98
CA ALA A 13 -6.54 -5.50 2.94
C ALA A 13 -6.11 -6.19 1.63
N SER A 14 -6.14 -5.48 0.50
CA SER A 14 -5.70 -6.01 -0.79
C SER A 14 -4.20 -6.30 -0.87
N LEU A 15 -3.42 -5.77 0.07
CA LEU A 15 -1.96 -5.93 0.13
C LEU A 15 -1.54 -7.15 0.97
N ILE A 16 -2.46 -7.81 1.65
CA ILE A 16 -2.17 -8.97 2.51
C ILE A 16 -1.68 -10.14 1.63
N ASP A 17 -2.51 -10.54 0.67
CA ASP A 17 -2.27 -11.72 -0.19
C ASP A 17 -1.47 -11.41 -1.46
N THR A 18 -0.93 -10.20 -1.59
CA THR A 18 -0.16 -9.83 -2.77
C THR A 18 1.13 -10.63 -2.86
N THR A 19 1.36 -11.25 -4.01
CA THR A 19 2.62 -11.92 -4.36
C THR A 19 3.61 -10.97 -5.04
N CYS A 20 3.23 -9.70 -5.24
CA CYS A 20 4.08 -8.69 -5.86
C CYS A 20 5.11 -8.17 -4.86
N THR A 21 6.28 -7.78 -5.36
CA THR A 21 7.28 -7.05 -4.57
C THR A 21 6.86 -5.61 -4.31
N PHE A 22 7.47 -4.98 -3.31
CA PHE A 22 7.29 -3.54 -3.04
C PHE A 22 7.56 -2.70 -4.28
N ASP A 23 8.66 -2.93 -5.00
CA ASP A 23 9.02 -2.17 -6.21
C ASP A 23 7.96 -2.26 -7.31
N ALA A 24 7.40 -3.45 -7.53
CA ALA A 24 6.34 -3.65 -8.53
C ALA A 24 5.06 -2.91 -8.12
N TYR A 25 4.70 -2.97 -6.84
CA TYR A 25 3.60 -2.17 -6.28
C TYR A 25 3.86 -0.67 -6.45
N TYR A 26 5.06 -0.21 -6.11
CA TYR A 26 5.44 1.20 -6.11
C TYR A 26 5.47 1.78 -7.52
N ALA A 27 5.97 1.02 -8.50
CA ALA A 27 5.90 1.40 -9.91
C ALA A 27 4.45 1.53 -10.41
N LYS A 28 3.55 0.63 -9.99
CA LYS A 28 2.12 0.71 -10.31
C LYS A 28 1.45 1.88 -9.60
N LEU A 29 1.84 2.19 -8.36
CA LEU A 29 1.35 3.36 -7.64
C LEU A 29 1.71 4.64 -8.39
N TYR A 30 2.96 4.78 -8.84
CA TYR A 30 3.38 5.89 -9.69
C TYR A 30 2.60 6.02 -11.00
N ALA A 31 2.28 4.89 -11.64
CA ALA A 31 1.58 4.90 -12.92
C ALA A 31 0.09 5.24 -12.81
N ASN A 32 -0.56 4.86 -11.69
CA ASN A 32 -2.02 4.97 -11.55
C ASN A 32 -2.46 6.04 -10.53
N ALA A 33 -1.62 6.38 -9.56
CA ALA A 33 -1.90 7.39 -8.54
C ALA A 33 -0.61 8.14 -8.12
N PRO A 34 -0.02 8.94 -9.02
CA PRO A 34 1.26 9.61 -8.79
C PRO A 34 1.25 10.55 -7.59
N GLU A 35 0.12 11.20 -7.29
CA GLU A 35 -0.01 12.06 -6.11
C GLU A 35 0.21 11.28 -4.80
N LEU A 36 -0.30 10.05 -4.69
CA LEU A 36 -0.06 9.18 -3.54
C LEU A 36 1.40 8.73 -3.48
N ALA A 37 2.01 8.39 -4.62
CA ALA A 37 3.43 8.07 -4.67
C ALA A 37 4.29 9.24 -4.16
N TRP A 38 3.99 10.47 -4.59
CA TRP A 38 4.70 11.67 -4.11
C TRP A 38 4.53 11.90 -2.61
N THR A 39 3.35 11.63 -2.05
CA THR A 39 3.17 11.72 -0.59
C THR A 39 4.02 10.69 0.15
N LEU A 40 4.20 9.48 -0.40
CA LEU A 40 5.08 8.47 0.18
C LEU A 40 6.56 8.82 -0.01
N ASP A 41 6.95 9.47 -1.10
CA ASP A 41 8.34 9.92 -1.26
C ASP A 41 8.68 11.09 -0.33
N ALA A 42 7.70 11.95 -0.04
CA ALA A 42 7.86 13.03 0.94
C ALA A 42 7.93 12.51 2.38
N ASP A 43 7.35 11.34 2.66
CA ASP A 43 7.34 10.69 3.96
C ASP A 43 8.12 9.37 3.94
N ARG A 44 9.44 9.49 4.12
CA ARG A 44 10.36 8.35 4.10
C ARG A 44 10.04 7.29 5.14
N GLU A 45 9.52 7.69 6.32
CA GLU A 45 9.18 6.74 7.37
C GLU A 45 8.01 5.86 6.94
N ARG A 46 6.96 6.45 6.37
CA ARG A 46 5.84 5.68 5.80
C ARG A 46 6.26 4.80 4.63
N ARG A 47 7.17 5.28 3.78
CA ARG A 47 7.69 4.46 2.68
C ARG A 47 8.44 3.25 3.21
N SER A 48 9.33 3.42 4.17
CA SER A 48 10.09 2.32 4.77
C SER A 48 9.17 1.34 5.51
N ALA A 49 8.18 1.83 6.26
CA ALA A 49 7.17 0.96 6.89
C ALA A 49 6.38 0.13 5.86
N LEU A 50 6.09 0.71 4.69
CA LEU A 50 5.42 0.00 3.61
C LEU A 50 6.36 -1.04 2.96
N GLU A 51 7.62 -0.71 2.76
CA GLU A 51 8.63 -1.66 2.26
C GLU A 51 8.79 -2.85 3.21
N GLU A 52 8.89 -2.60 4.52
CA GLU A 52 8.92 -3.64 5.57
C GLU A 52 7.64 -4.47 5.59
N PHE A 53 6.47 -3.86 5.37
CA PHE A 53 5.20 -4.58 5.25
C PHE A 53 5.23 -5.60 4.11
N PHE A 54 5.80 -5.26 2.96
CA PHE A 54 5.94 -6.19 1.84
C PHE A 54 6.98 -7.29 2.10
N ALA A 55 7.92 -7.11 3.03
CA ALA A 55 8.86 -8.16 3.43
C ALA A 55 8.24 -9.20 4.41
N LYS A 56 7.10 -8.88 5.03
CA LYS A 56 6.39 -9.76 5.95
C LYS A 56 5.68 -10.92 5.26
N SER A 57 5.45 -11.99 6.01
CA SER A 57 4.53 -13.08 5.61
C SER A 57 3.08 -12.58 5.52
N PRO A 58 2.19 -13.27 4.78
CA PRO A 58 0.78 -12.89 4.70
C PRO A 58 0.11 -12.75 6.08
N GLU A 59 0.38 -13.66 7.02
CA GLU A 59 -0.18 -13.63 8.38
C GLU A 59 0.27 -12.37 9.17
N GLU A 60 1.55 -12.01 9.08
CA GLU A 60 2.07 -10.79 9.70
C GLU A 60 1.53 -9.51 9.04
N ARG A 61 1.26 -9.55 7.74
CA ARG A 61 0.59 -8.46 7.02
C ARG A 61 -0.85 -8.30 7.51
N GLU A 62 -1.60 -9.39 7.73
CA GLU A 62 -2.94 -9.33 8.32
C GLU A 62 -2.93 -8.62 9.67
N MET A 63 -2.00 -8.99 10.56
CA MET A 63 -1.86 -8.34 11.87
C MET A 63 -1.57 -6.85 11.75
N THR A 64 -0.69 -6.49 10.81
CA THR A 64 -0.32 -5.08 10.55
C THR A 64 -1.50 -4.28 10.00
N VAL A 65 -2.28 -4.83 9.06
CA VAL A 65 -3.48 -4.16 8.54
C VAL A 65 -4.54 -4.01 9.63
N ARG A 66 -4.72 -5.04 10.47
CA ARG A 66 -5.65 -4.96 11.61
C ARG A 66 -5.26 -3.87 12.61
N SER A 67 -3.97 -3.63 12.84
CA SER A 67 -3.53 -2.57 13.74
C SER A 67 -3.70 -1.16 13.17
N TRP A 68 -3.79 -1.00 11.84
CA TRP A 68 -4.14 0.28 11.20
C TRP A 68 -5.64 0.62 11.27
N ALA A 69 -6.47 -0.40 11.42
CA ALA A 69 -7.93 -0.25 11.53
C ALA A 69 -8.42 -0.06 12.98
N ALA A 70 -7.53 -0.18 13.96
CA ALA A 70 -7.80 0.00 15.38
C ALA A 70 -7.53 1.44 15.83
#